data_AF-A0A971G961-F1
#
_entry.id   AF-A0A971G961-F1
#
_cell.length_a   1.000
_cell.length_b   1.000
_cell.length_c   1.000
_cell.angle_alpha   90.00
_cell.angle_beta   90.00
_cell.angle_gamma   90.00
#
_symmetry.space_group_name_H-M   'P 1'
#
loop_
_entity.id
_entity.type
_entity.pdbx_description
1 polymer ?
#
loop_
_entity_poly.entity_id
_entity_poly.type
_entity_poly.pdbx_seq_one_letter_code
_entity_poly.pdbx_strand_id
1 'polypeptide(L)'
;GYPKQTASVKQSPRCPVDSIFMTDGYEELHLDALEQAYHEHESSRRKVGSLPYGNEGTLADYYYLRKHSSAFMEEMNRSTAVMFERWVNG
;
A
#
# COMPACT_ATOMS: atom_id res chain seq x y z
N GLY A 1 9.52 15.02 15.62
CA GLY A 1 10.11 15.07 16.97
C GLY A 1 11.23 14.06 17.06
N TYR A 2 12.25 14.30 17.90
CA TYR A 2 13.36 13.36 18.07
C TYR A 2 12.86 11.97 18.51
N PRO A 3 13.40 10.88 17.93
CA PRO A 3 12.95 9.52 18.24
C PRO A 3 13.22 9.21 19.71
N LYS A 4 12.15 8.97 20.48
CA LYS A 4 12.21 8.66 21.92
C LYS A 4 12.46 7.18 22.20
N GLN A 5 12.43 6.31 21.19
CA GLN A 5 12.53 4.86 21.36
C GLN A 5 13.89 4.36 20.83
N THR A 6 14.61 3.63 21.68
CA THR A 6 15.85 2.90 21.38
C THR A 6 15.59 1.49 20.84
N ALA A 7 14.33 1.04 20.85
CA ALA A 7 13.95 -0.27 20.35
C ALA A 7 14.15 -0.33 18.83
N SER A 8 14.82 -1.40 18.37
CA SER A 8 14.85 -1.82 16.97
C SER A 8 13.41 -1.95 16.47
N VAL A 9 12.89 -0.89 15.84
CA VAL A 9 11.58 -0.93 15.17
C VAL A 9 11.71 -1.97 14.08
N LYS A 10 10.91 -3.04 14.18
CA LYS A 10 10.88 -4.08 13.15
C LYS A 10 10.50 -3.40 11.84
N GLN A 11 11.44 -3.34 10.92
CA GLN A 11 11.22 -2.70 9.64
C GLN A 11 10.07 -3.40 8.94
N SER A 12 9.15 -2.62 8.36
CA SER A 12 8.15 -3.21 7.48
C SER A 12 8.87 -3.89 6.32
N PRO A 13 8.41 -5.07 5.88
CA PRO A 13 9.00 -5.74 4.74
C PRO A 13 8.99 -4.79 3.53
N ARG A 14 9.98 -4.93 2.67
CA ARG A 14 10.12 -4.19 1.42
C ARG A 14 9.99 -5.19 0.27
N CYS A 15 9.57 -4.71 -0.89
CA CYS A 15 9.63 -5.56 -2.08
C CYS A 15 11.11 -5.75 -2.47
N PRO A 16 11.43 -6.84 -3.20
CA PRO A 16 12.74 -6.99 -3.83
C PRO A 16 13.10 -5.76 -4.67
N VAL A 17 14.39 -5.42 -4.70
CA VAL A 17 14.90 -4.27 -5.48
C VAL A 17 14.58 -4.46 -6.97
N ASP A 18 14.75 -5.69 -7.46
CA ASP A 18 14.59 -6.06 -8.87
C ASP A 18 13.12 -6.02 -9.33
N SER A 19 12.15 -5.94 -8.40
CA SER A 19 10.74 -5.74 -8.74
C SER A 19 10.35 -4.26 -8.86
N ILE A 20 11.27 -3.34 -8.51
CA ILE A 20 11.02 -1.88 -8.50
C ILE A 20 11.90 -1.20 -9.54
N PHE A 21 13.18 -1.59 -9.59
CA PHE A 21 14.16 -0.98 -10.47
C PHE A 21 14.37 -1.87 -11.69
N MET A 22 14.09 -1.30 -12.86
CA MET A 22 14.20 -1.97 -14.15
C MET A 22 15.37 -1.35 -14.92
N THR A 23 16.01 -2.16 -15.77
CA THR A 23 17.14 -1.72 -16.60
C THR A 23 16.65 -1.56 -18.04
N ASP A 24 17.16 -0.56 -18.75
CA ASP A 24 16.91 -0.27 -20.17
C ASP A 24 15.46 0.08 -20.59
N GLY A 25 14.45 -0.30 -19.80
CA GLY A 25 13.05 0.00 -20.10
C GLY A 25 12.11 -0.38 -18.95
N TYR A 26 10.85 0.05 -19.08
CA TYR A 26 9.79 -0.40 -18.18
C TYR A 26 9.30 -1.78 -18.63
N GLU A 27 9.33 -2.74 -17.72
CA GLU A 27 8.77 -4.07 -17.91
C GLU A 27 7.44 -4.18 -17.18
N GLU A 28 6.40 -4.61 -17.91
CA GLU A 28 5.11 -4.89 -17.28
C GLU A 28 5.22 -6.16 -16.43
N LEU A 29 4.95 -6.04 -15.13
CA LEU A 29 4.96 -7.17 -14.22
C LEU A 29 3.64 -7.95 -14.32
N HIS A 30 3.76 -9.25 -14.59
CA HIS A 30 2.62 -10.18 -14.56
C HIS A 30 2.39 -10.76 -13.16
N LEU A 31 1.26 -11.45 -13.00
CA LEU A 31 0.76 -11.93 -11.71
C LEU A 31 1.82 -12.72 -10.92
N ASP A 32 2.48 -13.70 -11.55
CA ASP A 32 3.46 -14.57 -10.88
C ASP A 32 4.62 -13.78 -10.26
N ALA A 33 5.12 -12.76 -10.97
CA ALA A 33 6.20 -11.91 -10.50
C ALA A 33 5.76 -11.03 -9.33
N LEU A 34 4.50 -10.54 -9.37
CA LEU A 34 3.91 -9.77 -8.28
C LEU A 34 3.69 -10.63 -7.03
N GLU A 35 3.17 -11.85 -7.20
CA GLU A 35 2.99 -12.79 -6.08
C GLU A 35 4.32 -13.06 -5.39
N GLN A 36 5.38 -13.35 -6.16
CA GLN A 36 6.71 -13.57 -5.62
C GLN A 36 7.26 -12.33 -4.88
N ALA A 37 7.09 -11.13 -5.45
CA ALA A 37 7.59 -9.88 -4.87
C ALA A 37 6.89 -9.49 -3.56
N TYR A 38 5.60 -9.85 -3.39
CA TYR A 38 4.79 -9.48 -2.24
C TYR A 38 4.51 -10.63 -1.26
N HIS A 39 4.97 -11.85 -1.56
CA HIS A 39 4.72 -13.05 -0.77
C HIS A 39 5.04 -12.88 0.74
N GLU A 40 6.18 -12.26 1.07
CA GLU A 40 6.57 -12.05 2.46
C GLU A 40 5.63 -11.10 3.22
N HIS A 41 5.13 -10.07 2.54
CA HIS A 41 4.22 -9.08 3.12
C HIS A 41 2.87 -9.73 3.42
N GLU A 42 2.35 -10.49 2.46
CA GLU A 42 1.10 -11.21 2.61
C GLU A 42 1.22 -12.26 3.71
N SER A 43 2.28 -13.07 3.70
CA SER A 43 2.56 -14.08 4.73
C SER A 43 2.67 -13.45 6.13
N SER A 44 3.35 -12.32 6.26
CA SER A 44 3.45 -11.62 7.54
C SER A 44 2.10 -11.10 8.03
N ARG A 45 1.25 -10.60 7.13
CA ARG A 45 -0.08 -10.09 7.48
C ARG A 45 -1.07 -11.21 7.79
N ARG A 46 -0.97 -12.33 7.08
CA ARG A 46 -1.77 -13.53 7.29
C ARG A 46 -1.51 -14.12 8.67
N LYS A 47 -0.24 -14.16 9.12
CA LYS A 47 0.15 -14.61 10.47
C LYS A 47 -0.48 -13.80 11.60
N VAL A 48 -0.75 -12.51 11.38
CA VAL A 48 -1.37 -11.62 12.38
C VAL A 48 -2.88 -11.44 12.16
N GLY A 49 -3.50 -12.19 11.25
CA GLY A 49 -4.94 -12.14 11.03
C GLY A 49 -5.45 -10.83 10.44
N SER A 50 -4.61 -10.09 9.71
CA SER A 50 -4.91 -8.71 9.28
C SER A 50 -5.43 -8.59 7.84
N LEU A 51 -5.54 -9.71 7.11
CA LEU A 51 -6.06 -9.71 5.75
C LEU A 51 -7.61 -9.68 5.76
N PRO A 52 -8.25 -9.13 4.71
CA PRO A 52 -9.70 -9.04 4.65
C PRO A 52 -10.37 -10.40 4.45
N TYR A 53 -11.70 -10.42 4.46
CA TYR A 53 -12.53 -11.60 4.22
C TYR A 53 -12.22 -12.77 5.17
N GLY A 54 -12.08 -12.49 6.47
CA GLY A 54 -11.74 -13.53 7.44
C GLY A 54 -10.29 -14.05 7.31
N ASN A 55 -9.37 -13.21 6.80
CA ASN A 55 -7.95 -13.51 6.57
C ASN A 55 -7.64 -14.37 5.33
N GLU A 56 -8.63 -14.59 4.46
CA GLU A 56 -8.48 -15.32 3.19
C GLU A 56 -8.15 -14.41 1.99
N GLY A 57 -8.35 -13.09 2.12
CA GLY A 57 -8.02 -12.13 1.07
C GLY A 57 -6.53 -11.99 0.80
N THR A 58 -6.21 -11.31 -0.30
CA THR A 58 -4.84 -10.99 -0.71
C THR A 58 -4.34 -9.69 -0.06
N LEU A 59 -3.04 -9.45 -0.16
CA LEU A 59 -2.46 -8.17 0.19
C LEU A 59 -3.02 -7.01 -0.66
N ALA A 60 -3.34 -7.26 -1.93
CA ALA A 60 -3.94 -6.28 -2.82
C ALA A 60 -5.33 -5.85 -2.32
N ASP A 61 -6.17 -6.81 -1.92
CA ASP A 61 -7.50 -6.55 -1.34
C ASP A 61 -7.40 -5.68 -0.09
N TYR A 62 -6.44 -6.00 0.78
CA TYR A 62 -6.17 -5.24 1.99
C TYR A 62 -5.89 -3.76 1.68
N TYR A 63 -5.02 -3.49 0.70
CA TYR A 63 -4.69 -2.12 0.31
C TYR A 63 -5.83 -1.43 -0.42
N TYR A 64 -6.53 -2.13 -1.30
CA TYR A 64 -7.66 -1.58 -2.05
C TYR A 64 -8.75 -1.09 -1.11
N LEU A 65 -9.19 -1.94 -0.16
CA LEU A 65 -10.18 -1.55 0.84
C LEU A 65 -9.69 -0.36 1.67
N ARG A 66 -8.45 -0.39 2.17
CA ARG A 66 -7.94 0.72 2.97
C ARG A 66 -7.88 2.05 2.20
N LYS A 67 -7.56 2.02 0.90
CA LYS A 67 -7.48 3.21 0.04
C LYS A 67 -8.82 3.69 -0.49
N HIS A 68 -9.81 2.82 -0.64
CA HIS A 68 -11.08 3.18 -1.29
C HIS A 68 -12.30 3.18 -0.37
N SER A 69 -12.23 2.53 0.79
CA SER A 69 -13.35 2.42 1.72
C SER A 69 -13.08 3.08 3.07
N SER A 70 -12.01 3.86 3.22
CA SER A 70 -11.75 4.59 4.46
C SER A 70 -12.42 5.97 4.42
N ALA A 71 -13.10 6.32 5.51
CA ALA A 71 -13.68 7.66 5.70
C ALA A 71 -12.63 8.78 5.54
N PHE A 72 -11.36 8.47 5.82
CA PHE A 72 -10.23 9.37 5.55
C PHE A 72 -10.11 9.70 4.05
N MET A 73 -10.20 8.69 3.18
CA MET A 73 -10.08 8.90 1.73
C MET A 73 -11.30 9.60 1.14
N GLU A 74 -12.50 9.36 1.70
CA GLU A 74 -13.71 10.12 1.35
C GLU A 74 -13.52 11.63 1.63
N GLU A 75 -13.01 11.98 2.82
CA GLU A 75 -12.75 13.38 3.18
C GLU A 75 -11.60 14.00 2.38
N MET A 76 -10.55 13.22 2.09
CA MET A 76 -9.47 13.65 1.18
C MET A 76 -10.00 13.96 -0.22
N ASN A 77 -10.88 13.12 -0.76
CA ASN A 77 -11.49 13.35 -2.07
C ASN A 77 -12.37 14.61 -2.05
N ARG A 78 -13.20 14.79 -1.01
CA ARG A 78 -14.05 15.98 -0.84
C ARG A 78 -13.23 17.27 -0.77
N SER A 79 -12.21 17.29 0.09
CA SER A 79 -11.34 18.47 0.27
C SER A 79 -10.55 18.82 -0.98
N THR A 80 -10.05 17.81 -1.69
CA THR A 80 -9.33 17.98 -2.96
C THR A 80 -10.23 18.54 -4.04
N ALA A 81 -11.47 18.05 -4.15
CA ALA A 81 -12.46 18.59 -5.09
C ALA A 81 -12.74 20.08 -4.85
N VAL A 82 -12.97 20.47 -3.59
CA VAL A 82 -13.18 21.90 -3.22
C VAL A 82 -11.97 22.75 -3.57
N MET A 83 -10.75 22.25 -3.37
CA MET A 83 -9.52 22.96 -3.71
C MET A 83 -9.40 23.18 -5.22
N PHE A 84 -9.65 22.15 -6.03
CA PHE A 84 -9.62 22.28 -7.49
C PHE A 84 -10.72 23.19 -8.03
N GLU A 85 -11.94 23.10 -7.51
CA GLU A 85 -13.05 23.96 -7.91
C GLU A 85 -12.72 25.44 -7.70
N ARG A 86 -12.14 25.76 -6.54
CA ARG A 86 -11.67 27.13 -6.23
C ARG A 86 -10.51 27.58 -7.11
N TRP A 87 -9.63 26.66 -7.51
CA TRP A 87 -8.49 26.99 -8.37
C TRP A 87 -8.92 27.28 -9.82
N VAL A 88 -9.88 26.52 -10.34
CA VAL A 88 -10.31 26.63 -11.74
C VAL A 88 -11.33 27.75 -11.95
N ASN A 89 -12.22 27.97 -10.99
CA ASN A 89 -13.35 28.89 -11.12
C ASN A 89 -13.25 30.14 -10.23
N GLY A 90 -12.15 30.30 -9.49
CA GLY A 90 -11.90 31.41 -8.56
C GLY A 90 -11.09 32.55 -9.17
#